data_AF-A0A1H6QTI1-F1
#
_entry.id   AF-A0A1H6QTI1-F1
#
_cell.length_a   1.000
_cell.length_b   1.000
_cell.length_c   1.000
_cell.angle_alpha   90.00
_cell.angle_beta   90.00
_cell.angle_gamma   90.00
#
_symmetry.space_group_name_H-M   'P 1'
#
loop_
_entity.id
_entity.type
_entity.pdbx_description
1 polymer ?
#
loop_
_entity_poly.entity_id
_entity_poly.type
_entity_poly.pdbx_seq_one_letter_code
_entity_poly.pdbx_strand_id
1 'polypeptide(L)'
;MARATKKIDADALVGEIALMRSSIWQNGKRKVAAIITDATTDAALLPEKAIALVSVTAFPAGAPSRLMLDVPLYDGPQDGEALPAAWLKR
;
A
#
# COMPACT_ATOMS: atom_id res chain seq x y z
N MET A 1 22.68 -12.60 -2.90
CA MET A 1 21.75 -13.51 -3.59
C MET A 1 20.44 -12.77 -3.78
N ALA A 2 20.08 -12.42 -5.01
CA ALA A 2 18.83 -11.72 -5.30
C ALA A 2 17.68 -12.71 -5.09
N ARG A 3 16.87 -12.47 -4.05
CA ARG A 3 15.64 -13.24 -3.79
C ARG A 3 14.74 -13.03 -5.00
N ALA A 4 14.38 -14.12 -5.68
CA ALA A 4 13.43 -14.06 -6.79
C ALA A 4 12.15 -13.38 -6.28
N THR A 5 11.92 -12.14 -6.73
CA THR A 5 10.72 -11.39 -6.42
C THR A 5 9.58 -12.21 -7.00
N LYS A 6 8.79 -12.86 -6.13
CA LYS A 6 7.57 -13.55 -6.52
C LYS A 6 6.78 -12.54 -7.34
N LYS A 7 6.61 -12.79 -8.64
CA LYS A 7 5.94 -11.83 -9.52
C LYS A 7 4.53 -11.69 -8.98
N ILE A 8 4.23 -10.55 -8.36
CA ILE A 8 2.91 -10.28 -7.81
C ILE A 8 2.02 -9.96 -8.98
N ASP A 9 0.86 -10.59 -9.02
CA ASP A 9 -0.18 -10.26 -9.98
C ASP A 9 -0.94 -9.04 -9.45
N ALA A 10 -0.96 -7.95 -10.23
CA ALA A 10 -1.63 -6.71 -9.86
C ALA A 10 -3.14 -6.93 -9.68
N ASP A 11 -3.75 -7.76 -10.53
CA ASP A 11 -5.19 -8.04 -10.47
C ASP A 11 -5.55 -8.80 -9.20
N ALA A 12 -4.63 -9.63 -8.68
CA ALA A 12 -4.81 -10.35 -7.43
C ALA A 12 -4.72 -9.45 -6.18
N LEU A 13 -4.28 -8.19 -6.32
CA LEU A 13 -4.24 -7.23 -5.22
C LEU A 13 -5.55 -6.46 -5.08
N VAL A 14 -6.34 -6.34 -6.14
CA VAL A 14 -7.59 -5.57 -6.11
C VAL A 14 -8.61 -6.26 -5.20
N GLY A 15 -9.21 -5.50 -4.29
CA GLY A 15 -10.15 -5.98 -3.28
C GLY A 15 -9.49 -6.46 -1.98
N GLU A 16 -8.17 -6.65 -1.97
CA GLU A 16 -7.44 -7.03 -0.76
C GLU A 16 -7.38 -5.88 0.25
N ILE A 17 -7.29 -6.25 1.53
CA ILE A 17 -7.13 -5.27 2.61
C ILE A 17 -5.65 -5.00 2.82
N ALA A 18 -5.25 -3.74 2.65
CA ALA A 18 -3.94 -3.25 3.02
C ALA A 18 -4.00 -2.49 4.34
N LEU A 19 -2.98 -2.67 5.18
CA LEU A 19 -2.68 -1.77 6.28
C LEU A 19 -1.80 -0.64 5.73
N MET A 20 -2.32 0.58 5.75
CA MET A 20 -1.64 1.76 5.23
C MET A 20 -1.19 2.67 6.38
N ARG A 21 -0.07 3.34 6.16
CA ARG A 21 0.51 4.38 7.01
C ARG A 21 0.73 5.63 6.17
N SER A 22 0.30 6.79 6.66
CA SER A 22 0.43 8.08 5.97
C SER A 22 0.78 9.18 6.96
N SER A 23 1.57 10.17 6.52
CA SER A 23 1.89 11.36 7.30
C SER A 23 0.63 12.18 7.66
N ILE A 24 -0.41 12.11 6.83
CA ILE A 24 -1.70 12.79 7.05
C ILE A 24 -2.45 12.17 8.25
N TRP A 25 -2.29 10.86 8.47
CA TRP A 25 -3.04 10.14 9.51
C TRP A 25 -2.21 10.01 10.79
N GLN A 26 -2.57 10.80 11.81
CA GLN A 26 -1.96 10.74 13.14
C GLN A 26 -0.42 10.83 13.10
N ASN A 27 0.12 11.74 12.25
CA ASN A 27 1.57 11.94 12.02
C ASN A 27 2.31 10.65 11.65
N GLY A 28 1.67 9.78 10.87
CA GLY A 28 2.24 8.49 10.51
C GLY A 28 2.41 7.55 11.70
N LYS A 29 1.75 7.73 12.85
CA LYS A 29 1.88 6.76 13.96
C LYS A 29 0.88 5.62 13.89
N ARG A 30 -0.26 5.83 13.23
CA ARG A 30 -1.35 4.86 13.15
C ARG A 30 -1.41 4.19 11.79
N LYS A 31 -1.62 2.87 11.80
CA LYS A 31 -1.96 2.09 10.62
C LYS A 31 -3.48 2.04 10.47
N VAL A 32 -3.96 2.24 9.25
CA VAL A 32 -5.38 2.24 8.92
C VAL A 32 -5.61 1.18 7.84
N ALA A 33 -6.64 0.36 8.01
CA ALA A 33 -7.03 -0.59 6.97
C ALA A 33 -7.68 0.16 5.80
N ALA A 34 -7.30 -0.21 4.59
CA ALA A 34 -7.84 0.32 3.35
C ALA A 34 -8.01 -0.83 2.35
N ILE A 35 -8.96 -0.69 1.43
CA ILE A 35 -9.21 -1.68 0.37
C ILE A 35 -8.41 -1.26 -0.86
N ILE A 36 -7.63 -2.14 -1.46
CA ILE A 36 -6.95 -1.86 -2.72
C ILE A 36 -7.99 -1.81 -3.84
N THR A 37 -8.04 -0.72 -4.60
CA THR A 37 -8.97 -0.53 -5.71
C THR A 37 -8.30 -0.56 -7.08
N ASP A 38 -7.00 -0.32 -7.12
CA ASP A 38 -6.17 -0.47 -8.31
C ASP A 38 -4.73 -0.78 -7.91
N ALA A 39 -3.98 -1.42 -8.78
CA ALA A 39 -2.59 -1.79 -8.54
C ALA A 39 -1.79 -1.80 -9.84
N THR A 40 -0.52 -1.37 -9.75
CA THR A 40 0.46 -1.56 -10.81
C THR A 40 1.75 -2.15 -10.26
N THR A 41 2.33 -3.08 -11.01
CA THR A 41 3.66 -3.65 -10.75
C THR A 41 4.70 -3.16 -11.76
N ASP A 42 4.42 -2.07 -12.48
CA ASP A 42 5.36 -1.46 -13.41
C ASP A 42 6.61 -0.97 -12.66
N ALA A 43 7.74 -1.62 -12.93
CA ALA A 43 9.00 -1.34 -12.27
C ALA A 43 9.49 0.11 -12.47
N ALA A 44 9.03 0.82 -13.51
CA ALA A 44 9.35 2.24 -13.72
C ALA A 44 8.67 3.16 -12.68
N LEU A 45 7.59 2.70 -12.05
CA LEU A 45 6.78 3.47 -11.10
C LEU A 45 7.04 3.07 -9.64
N LEU A 46 7.78 1.99 -9.39
CA LEU A 46 7.98 1.45 -8.05
C LEU A 46 9.15 2.12 -7.32
N PRO A 47 8.93 2.64 -6.10
CA PRO A 47 10.01 2.99 -5.19
C PRO A 47 10.87 1.76 -4.83
N GLU A 48 12.10 2.00 -4.35
CA GLU A 48 13.01 0.93 -3.97
C GLU A 48 12.35 -0.04 -2.98
N LYS A 49 12.41 -1.36 -3.27
CA LYS A 49 11.85 -2.46 -2.47
C LYS A 49 10.31 -2.55 -2.42
N ALA A 50 9.58 -1.64 -3.08
CA ALA A 50 8.15 -1.79 -3.25
C ALA A 50 7.85 -2.95 -4.20
N ILE A 51 6.77 -3.68 -3.92
CA ILE A 51 6.31 -4.83 -4.71
C ILE A 51 5.18 -4.46 -5.67
N ALA A 52 4.45 -3.39 -5.37
CA ALA A 52 3.42 -2.81 -6.21
C ALA A 52 3.21 -1.35 -5.79
N LEU A 53 2.62 -0.55 -6.66
CA LEU A 53 2.04 0.73 -6.34
C LEU A 53 0.51 0.53 -6.35
N VAL A 54 -0.16 0.84 -5.26
CA VAL A 54 -1.58 0.55 -5.08
C VAL A 54 -2.36 1.83 -4.83
N SER A 55 -3.45 2.01 -5.57
CA SER A 55 -4.51 2.91 -5.17
C SER A 55 -5.39 2.18 -4.17
N VAL A 56 -5.55 2.77 -3.00
CA VAL A 56 -6.39 2.21 -1.93
C VAL A 56 -7.64 3.06 -1.76
N THR A 57 -8.69 2.58 -1.11
CA THR A 57 -9.82 3.38 -0.59
C THR A 57 -9.90 3.23 0.93
N ALA A 58 -9.92 4.36 1.65
CA ALA A 58 -9.59 4.37 3.07
C ALA A 58 -10.67 5.00 3.94
N PHE A 59 -11.91 4.50 3.98
CA PHE A 59 -12.86 5.04 4.98
C PHE A 59 -13.58 3.94 5.76
N PRO A 60 -13.36 3.85 7.10
CA PRO A 60 -14.46 3.47 7.98
C PRO A 60 -15.67 4.37 7.72
N ALA A 61 -16.88 3.85 7.94
CA ALA A 61 -18.12 4.57 7.69
C ALA A 61 -18.11 5.98 8.30
N GLY A 62 -18.37 7.01 7.47
CA GLY A 62 -18.52 8.40 7.91
C GLY A 62 -17.32 9.34 7.70
N ALA A 63 -16.19 8.87 7.18
CA ALA A 63 -15.04 9.73 6.91
C ALA A 63 -14.96 10.15 5.42
N PRO A 64 -14.91 11.46 5.10
CA PRO A 64 -14.71 11.93 3.74
C PRO A 64 -13.22 12.09 3.46
N SER A 65 -12.61 11.21 2.66
CA SER A 65 -11.45 11.65 1.88
C SER A 65 -11.49 11.09 0.48
N ARG A 66 -11.94 11.93 -0.46
CA ARG A 66 -11.95 11.69 -1.90
C ARG A 66 -10.54 11.66 -2.52
N LEU A 67 -9.49 11.67 -1.72
CA LEU A 67 -8.10 11.68 -2.15
C LEU A 67 -7.50 10.31 -1.83
N MET A 68 -7.65 9.39 -2.79
CA MET A 68 -6.84 8.18 -2.80
C MET A 68 -5.63 8.46 -3.68
N LEU A 69 -4.45 8.39 -3.08
CA LEU A 69 -3.16 8.47 -3.76
C LEU A 69 -2.64 7.06 -4.00
N ASP A 70 -1.78 6.93 -5.02
CA ASP A 70 -0.94 5.77 -5.23
C ASP A 70 0.06 5.61 -4.08
N VAL A 71 0.00 4.45 -3.41
CA VAL A 71 0.82 4.13 -2.23
C VAL A 71 1.71 2.93 -2.54
N PRO A 72 3.01 2.98 -2.24
CA PRO A 72 3.86 1.81 -2.40
C PRO A 72 3.47 0.72 -1.41
N LEU A 73 3.20 -0.47 -1.96
CA LEU A 73 2.97 -1.71 -1.23
C LEU A 73 4.33 -2.40 -1.02
N TYR A 74 4.62 -2.82 0.21
CA TYR A 74 5.84 -3.53 0.56
C TYR A 74 5.53 -4.94 1.07
N ASP A 75 6.38 -5.91 0.74
CA ASP A 75 6.38 -7.24 1.36
C ASP A 75 7.44 -7.26 2.47
N GLY A 76 7.01 -7.42 3.72
CA GLY A 76 7.93 -7.43 4.85
C GLY A 76 7.38 -6.77 6.12
N PRO A 77 8.25 -6.53 7.11
CA PRO A 77 7.84 -5.91 8.35
C PRO A 77 7.30 -4.50 8.13
N GLN A 78 6.32 -4.14 8.97
CA GLN A 78 5.55 -2.90 8.85
C GLN A 78 6.18 -1.75 9.64
N ASP A 79 7.50 -1.63 9.51
CA ASP A 79 8.39 -0.75 10.27
C ASP A 79 9.13 0.27 9.39
N GLY A 80 8.87 0.27 8.08
CA GLY A 80 9.46 1.23 7.15
C GLY A 80 9.27 2.69 7.56
N GLU A 81 10.34 3.48 7.43
CA GLU A 81 10.33 4.94 7.60
C GLU A 81 9.66 5.67 6.43
N ALA A 82 9.50 4.99 5.29
CA ALA A 82 8.84 5.52 4.11
C ALA A 82 7.35 5.82 4.38
N LEU A 83 6.92 7.01 3.97
CA LEU A 83 5.53 7.45 4.04
C LEU A 83 5.16 8.12 2.71
N PRO A 84 4.01 7.81 2.09
CA PRO A 84 3.05 6.78 2.51
C PRO A 84 3.58 5.36 2.24
N ALA A 85 3.09 4.37 2.99
CA ALA A 85 3.44 2.96 2.80
C ALA A 85 2.25 2.05 3.13
N ALA A 86 2.15 0.93 2.40
CA ALA A 86 1.12 -0.08 2.58
C ALA A 86 1.71 -1.48 2.71
N TRP A 87 1.00 -2.35 3.43
CA TRP A 87 1.31 -3.78 3.55
C TRP A 87 0.02 -4.59 3.47
N LEU A 88 0.05 -5.76 2.83
CA LEU A 88 -1.11 -6.65 2.86
C LEU A 88 -1.43 -7.07 4.29
N LYS A 89 -2.72 -7.02 4.65
CA LYS A 89 -3.23 -7.53 5.93
C LYS A 89 -3.32 -9.05 5.83
N ARG A 90 -2.22 -9.73 6.16
CA ARG A 90 -2.19 -11.21 6.33
C ARG A 90 -2.70 -11.62 7.70
#